data_AF-A0A9D6CW82-F1
#
_entry.id   AF-A0A9D6CW82-F1
#
_cell.length_a   1.000
_cell.length_b   1.000
_cell.length_c   1.000
_cell.angle_alpha   90.00
_cell.angle_beta   90.00
_cell.angle_gamma   90.00
#
_symmetry.space_group_name_H-M   'P 1'
#
loop_
_entity.id
_entity.type
_entity.pdbx_description
1 polymer ?
#
loop_
_entity_poly.entity_id
_entity_poly.type
_entity_poly.pdbx_seq_one_letter_code
_entity_poly.pdbx_strand_id
1 'polypeptide(L)'
;MLFRGLGCCLLLVGGCWGQAPFPMSYLGDIGGDDAVFTEAGMDVGVGRVYSAEEGVVIEGVDAEGLPWRVWLRTTIYGRPSYRGDFDGNGRDDLLVLLPFIGNGMCIDGGGFLFLMMDERGRPTPWETGTHGFLAEPEGRSPILFDTDGDGRAELATNECESPYVGQERREQRWISAVFEADLPDWQHIEPSSLAPYELALRQRYQDRDFADVLEEPPADEEPSTPATLYDGPELRVTGILPGGRNGGRLRYSDGRVREGWPVVVEDAPEGRQIHFAEPRWALDRLLQGGNLVRLIGADQGPQYLWTTSRLKDPEKEPTPRVVVSVMGSVPIELAEGAPDPPAGPPPALTPAAARLLGVWGGGRADGQLIAPAPKSLDIGSDAIPSVAPPGYRIVRPVPSIRPEPPDRPRGSYFSRGGRCFLLQGTREAPVVYVLPDCSLLGDLQAGAESGLRVLDQGSYDLAVVDPQSRTIRPSAWAAPPNGEVQLAAPPGAPGELIGVASLGEGKVAQWAFGGRTYFVYHDQEGAPLSKPVEAEVAGELFESSRDELIFLRWEDDAPVESIRAQATLEWVRGEE
;
A
#
# COMPACT_ATOMS: atom_id res chain seq x y z
N MET A 1 14.52 55.49 67.80
CA MET A 1 13.58 56.05 66.80
C MET A 1 14.19 55.77 65.42
N LEU A 2 13.66 54.77 64.69
CA LEU A 2 12.91 54.96 63.42
C LEU A 2 13.89 55.15 62.23
N PHE A 3 13.98 54.34 61.18
CA PHE A 3 13.08 53.36 60.55
C PHE A 3 13.90 52.23 59.87
N ARG A 4 13.53 50.97 60.14
CA ARG A 4 13.80 49.80 59.30
C ARG A 4 12.63 49.65 58.33
N GLY A 5 12.88 49.34 57.06
CA GLY A 5 11.80 49.02 56.12
C GLY A 5 12.16 49.16 54.65
N LEU A 6 13.20 48.46 54.18
CA LEU A 6 13.29 48.14 52.75
C LEU A 6 12.72 46.74 52.58
N GLY A 7 11.46 46.67 52.17
CA GLY A 7 10.80 45.44 51.78
C GLY A 7 11.37 44.98 50.44
N CYS A 8 12.12 43.88 50.44
CA CYS A 8 12.24 43.01 49.28
C CYS A 8 10.85 42.44 48.95
N CYS A 9 10.05 43.18 48.18
CA CYS A 9 9.04 42.57 47.34
C CYS A 9 9.77 41.84 46.23
N LEU A 10 10.25 40.63 46.55
CA LEU A 10 10.50 39.61 45.54
C LEU A 10 9.13 39.36 44.90
N LEU A 11 8.91 39.96 43.74
CA LEU A 11 7.78 39.64 42.88
C LEU A 11 7.98 38.17 42.48
N LEU A 12 7.38 37.28 43.25
CA LEU A 12 6.87 36.00 42.77
C LEU A 12 5.83 36.31 41.70
N VAL A 13 6.30 36.76 40.54
CA VAL A 13 5.58 36.54 39.29
C VAL A 13 5.63 35.03 39.17
N GLY A 14 4.63 34.36 39.72
CA GLY A 14 4.32 32.99 39.38
C GLY A 14 4.13 33.02 37.88
N GLY A 15 5.18 32.67 37.16
CA GLY A 15 5.14 32.56 35.72
C GLY A 15 3.97 31.67 35.42
N CYS A 16 3.04 32.13 34.60
CA CYS A 16 2.28 31.19 33.82
C CYS A 16 3.34 30.45 32.99
N TRP A 17 3.79 29.31 33.50
CA TRP A 17 4.52 28.30 32.75
C TRP A 17 3.52 27.73 31.74
N GLY A 18 3.08 28.56 30.80
CA GLY A 18 2.51 28.10 29.57
C GLY A 18 3.65 27.35 28.90
N GLN A 19 3.56 26.03 28.95
CA GLN A 19 4.58 25.15 28.43
C GLN A 19 4.80 25.53 26.96
N ALA A 20 6.03 25.95 26.64
CA ALA A 20 6.32 26.32 25.27
C ALA A 20 6.22 25.06 24.41
N PRO A 21 5.62 25.12 23.21
CA PRO A 21 5.70 24.01 22.27
C PRO A 21 7.15 23.69 21.96
N PHE A 22 7.45 22.42 21.66
CA PHE A 22 8.79 22.01 21.23
C PHE A 22 9.25 22.89 20.05
N PRO A 23 10.49 23.42 20.06
CA PRO A 23 10.96 24.32 19.02
C PRO A 23 11.14 23.56 17.69
N MET A 24 10.29 23.87 16.71
CA MET A 24 10.38 23.32 15.36
C MET A 24 9.96 24.36 14.31
N SER A 25 10.42 24.18 13.08
CA SER A 25 10.11 25.05 11.94
C SER A 25 9.26 24.30 10.91
N TYR A 26 8.11 24.87 10.53
CA TYR A 26 7.35 24.39 9.38
C TYR A 26 8.12 24.65 8.08
N LEU A 27 8.23 23.64 7.25
CA LEU A 27 8.98 23.69 6.00
C LEU A 27 8.06 23.88 4.79
N GLY A 28 6.80 23.45 4.89
CA GLY A 28 5.89 23.34 3.76
C GLY A 28 5.33 21.93 3.66
N ASP A 29 4.49 21.70 2.65
CA ASP A 29 3.91 20.39 2.37
C ASP A 29 4.79 19.60 1.39
N ILE A 30 5.04 18.34 1.71
CA ILE A 30 5.76 17.36 0.89
C ILE A 30 4.74 16.49 0.13
N GLY A 31 4.81 16.41 -1.20
CA GLY A 31 3.81 15.72 -2.03
C GLY A 31 2.54 16.55 -2.32
N GLY A 32 1.56 15.95 -2.99
CA GLY A 32 0.28 16.56 -3.37
C GLY A 32 0.19 17.05 -4.82
N ASP A 33 -1.02 17.12 -5.36
CA ASP A 33 -1.27 17.50 -6.77
C ASP A 33 -0.84 18.94 -7.10
N ASP A 34 -0.88 19.83 -6.10
CA ASP A 34 -0.48 21.23 -6.24
C ASP A 34 1.01 21.48 -5.93
N ALA A 35 1.70 20.50 -5.35
CA ALA A 35 3.12 20.60 -5.09
C ALA A 35 3.89 20.34 -6.39
N VAL A 36 4.00 21.39 -7.21
CA VAL A 36 4.89 21.43 -8.35
C VAL A 36 6.33 21.38 -7.83
N PHE A 37 6.82 20.19 -7.51
CA PHE A 37 8.24 19.99 -7.30
C PHE A 37 8.90 20.15 -8.67
N THR A 38 9.48 21.34 -8.90
CA THR A 38 10.44 21.49 -10.00
C THR A 38 11.56 20.47 -9.82
N GLU A 39 12.21 20.03 -10.91
CA GLU A 39 13.42 19.17 -10.85
C GLU A 39 14.51 19.69 -9.88
N ALA A 40 14.48 20.99 -9.55
CA ALA A 40 15.41 21.60 -8.62
C ALA A 40 15.25 21.13 -7.15
N GLY A 41 14.15 20.46 -6.79
CA GLY A 41 13.90 19.99 -5.42
C GLY A 41 13.77 21.12 -4.36
N MET A 42 13.22 20.78 -3.21
CA MET A 42 13.06 21.67 -2.05
C MET A 42 14.06 21.28 -0.96
N ASP A 43 14.81 22.24 -0.44
CA ASP A 43 15.70 22.03 0.71
C ASP A 43 14.88 22.01 2.01
N VAL A 44 14.99 20.93 2.78
CA VAL A 44 14.32 20.73 4.07
C VAL A 44 15.26 20.84 5.27
N GLY A 45 16.48 21.35 5.06
CA GLY A 45 17.53 21.49 6.07
C GLY A 45 18.39 20.23 6.23
N VAL A 46 17.74 19.06 6.29
CA VAL A 46 18.43 17.77 6.38
C VAL A 46 18.81 17.18 5.03
N GLY A 47 18.14 17.60 3.97
CA GLY A 47 18.28 17.04 2.63
C GLY A 47 17.43 17.79 1.60
N ARG A 48 17.26 17.18 0.43
CA ARG A 48 16.46 17.69 -0.68
C ARG A 48 15.27 16.78 -0.95
N VAL A 49 14.12 17.39 -1.16
CA VAL A 49 12.85 16.73 -1.47
C VAL A 49 12.48 16.97 -2.92
N TYR A 50 12.14 15.93 -3.66
CA TYR A 50 11.65 16.05 -5.04
C TYR A 50 10.67 14.93 -5.39
N SER A 51 9.84 15.16 -6.39
CA SER A 51 8.96 14.12 -6.94
C SER A 51 9.75 13.23 -7.90
N ALA A 52 9.57 11.91 -7.77
CA ALA A 52 10.05 10.90 -8.68
C ALA A 52 8.85 10.10 -9.23
N GLU A 53 9.09 9.27 -10.25
CA GLU A 53 8.04 8.44 -10.87
C GLU A 53 7.30 7.57 -9.84
N GLU A 54 8.02 7.05 -8.85
CA GLU A 54 7.50 6.12 -7.84
C GLU A 54 7.00 6.80 -6.56
N GLY A 55 7.16 8.12 -6.41
CA GLY A 55 6.96 8.72 -5.10
C GLY A 55 7.49 10.13 -4.91
N VAL A 56 7.63 10.48 -3.64
CA VAL A 56 8.43 11.61 -3.19
C VAL A 56 9.73 11.08 -2.61
N VAL A 57 10.85 11.63 -3.03
CA VAL A 57 12.17 11.24 -2.54
C VAL A 57 12.73 12.35 -1.67
N ILE A 58 13.22 11.98 -0.50
CA ILE A 58 14.06 12.82 0.35
C ILE A 58 15.47 12.25 0.28
N GLU A 59 16.43 13.04 -0.19
CA GLU A 59 17.82 12.59 -0.29
C GLU A 59 18.79 13.55 0.39
N GLY A 60 19.88 13.01 0.90
CA GLY A 60 20.97 13.77 1.49
C GLY A 60 22.27 12.99 1.44
N VAL A 61 23.28 13.51 2.16
CA VAL A 61 24.56 12.84 2.35
C VAL A 61 24.89 12.85 3.83
N ASP A 62 25.49 11.77 4.31
CA ASP A 62 25.97 11.67 5.66
C ASP A 62 27.31 12.40 5.85
N ALA A 63 27.86 12.37 7.06
CA ALA A 63 29.11 13.01 7.43
C ALA A 63 30.34 12.41 6.72
N GLU A 64 30.23 11.18 6.19
CA GLU A 64 31.26 10.51 5.39
C GLU A 64 31.10 10.78 3.89
N GLY A 65 30.04 11.49 3.49
CA GLY A 65 29.70 11.78 2.10
C GLY A 65 28.97 10.63 1.40
N LEU A 66 28.51 9.62 2.14
CA LEU A 66 27.68 8.55 1.58
C LEU A 66 26.25 9.07 1.42
N PRO A 67 25.62 8.87 0.26
CA PRO A 67 24.25 9.32 0.05
C PRO A 67 23.27 8.52 0.91
N TRP A 68 22.14 9.14 1.22
CA TRP A 68 20.98 8.43 1.73
C TRP A 68 19.71 8.89 1.01
N ARG A 69 18.72 8.00 0.92
CA ARG A 69 17.44 8.26 0.25
C ARG A 69 16.27 7.67 1.02
N VAL A 70 15.17 8.42 1.09
CA VAL A 70 13.90 8.01 1.67
C VAL A 70 12.81 8.15 0.61
N TRP A 71 12.19 7.02 0.25
CA TRP A 71 11.13 6.94 -0.74
C TRP A 71 9.77 6.92 -0.04
N LEU A 72 9.02 8.00 -0.17
CA LEU A 72 7.68 8.16 0.38
C LEU A 72 6.62 7.96 -0.69
N ARG A 73 5.53 7.29 -0.35
CA ARG A 73 4.42 7.05 -1.30
C ARG A 73 3.82 8.38 -1.74
N THR A 74 3.56 8.56 -3.03
CA THR A 74 2.79 9.73 -3.48
C THR A 74 1.39 9.70 -2.86
N THR A 75 0.96 10.84 -2.35
CA THR A 75 -0.43 11.10 -1.94
C THR A 75 -0.94 12.29 -2.73
N ILE A 76 -2.25 12.28 -3.03
CA ILE A 76 -2.93 13.42 -3.67
C ILE A 76 -2.92 14.68 -2.78
N TYR A 77 -2.73 14.49 -1.47
CA TYR A 77 -2.58 15.57 -0.50
C TYR A 77 -1.11 15.79 -0.17
N GLY A 78 -0.75 17.06 -0.02
CA GLY A 78 0.51 17.46 0.57
C GLY A 78 0.63 16.99 2.02
N ARG A 79 1.87 16.74 2.45
CA ARG A 79 2.23 16.26 3.78
C ARG A 79 2.97 17.36 4.51
N PRO A 80 2.34 18.05 5.47
CA PRO A 80 3.03 19.09 6.20
C PRO A 80 4.27 18.52 6.87
N SER A 81 5.38 19.26 6.72
CA SER A 81 6.69 18.82 7.17
C SER A 81 7.34 19.87 8.07
N TYR A 82 8.08 19.38 9.05
CA TYR A 82 8.71 20.19 10.08
C TYR A 82 10.15 19.72 10.31
N ARG A 83 11.02 20.65 10.67
CA ARG A 83 12.35 20.32 11.22
C ARG A 83 12.48 20.76 12.67
N GLY A 84 13.28 20.03 13.43
CA GLY A 84 13.71 20.37 14.78
C GLY A 84 14.73 19.36 15.27
N ASP A 85 15.55 19.73 16.25
CA ASP A 85 16.52 18.85 16.91
C ASP A 85 15.79 18.04 17.98
N PHE A 86 15.07 16.98 17.58
CA PHE A 86 14.10 16.32 18.45
C PHE A 86 14.79 15.54 19.58
N ASP A 87 15.97 14.97 19.35
CA ASP A 87 16.71 14.21 20.36
C ASP A 87 17.80 15.03 21.11
N GLY A 88 17.88 16.33 20.83
CA GLY A 88 18.83 17.25 21.46
C GLY A 88 20.30 17.00 21.09
N ASN A 89 20.57 16.35 19.96
CA ASN A 89 21.91 16.00 19.51
C ASN A 89 22.64 17.17 18.78
N GLY A 90 21.94 18.29 18.54
CA GLY A 90 22.44 19.47 17.86
C GLY A 90 22.28 19.45 16.34
N ARG A 91 21.53 18.50 15.80
CA ARG A 91 21.23 18.34 14.37
C ARG A 91 19.72 18.37 14.17
N ASP A 92 19.28 19.02 13.09
CA ASP A 92 17.88 18.95 12.72
C ASP A 92 17.49 17.52 12.31
N ASP A 93 16.34 17.07 12.80
CA ASP A 93 15.57 15.92 12.35
C ASP A 93 14.40 16.38 11.47
N LEU A 94 13.70 15.43 10.84
CA LEU A 94 12.53 15.71 10.04
C LEU A 94 11.28 15.01 10.57
N LEU A 95 10.19 15.76 10.73
CA LEU A 95 8.85 15.23 10.94
C LEU A 95 8.03 15.43 9.65
N VAL A 96 7.46 14.36 9.12
CA VAL A 96 6.53 14.35 8.00
C VAL A 96 5.19 13.81 8.47
N LEU A 97 4.13 14.58 8.26
CA LEU A 97 2.79 14.15 8.63
C LEU A 97 2.16 13.28 7.55
N LEU A 98 1.68 12.12 7.95
CA LEU A 98 1.01 11.16 7.08
C LEU A 98 -0.51 11.37 7.21
N PRO A 99 -1.20 11.81 6.14
CA PRO A 99 -2.63 12.06 6.22
C PRO A 99 -3.37 10.74 6.49
N PHE A 100 -4.21 10.74 7.53
CA PHE A 100 -5.14 9.64 7.78
C PHE A 100 -6.45 9.91 7.04
N ILE A 101 -6.83 9.01 6.13
CA ILE A 101 -8.16 9.06 5.52
C ILE A 101 -9.12 8.36 6.49
N GLY A 102 -9.59 9.11 7.48
CA GLY A 102 -10.50 8.60 8.50
C GLY A 102 -11.79 8.04 7.91
N ASN A 103 -12.41 7.11 8.63
CA ASN A 103 -13.66 6.45 8.24
C ASN A 103 -14.93 7.25 8.64
N GLY A 104 -14.78 8.52 9.02
CA GLY A 104 -15.87 9.40 9.48
C GLY A 104 -16.09 9.43 10.99
N MET A 105 -15.27 8.74 11.79
CA MET A 105 -15.19 8.83 13.25
C MET A 105 -13.73 9.07 13.66
N CYS A 106 -13.46 9.81 14.74
CA CYS A 106 -12.09 10.12 15.15
C CYS A 106 -11.29 10.70 13.96
N ILE A 107 -11.92 11.63 13.24
CA ILE A 107 -11.53 12.10 11.90
C ILE A 107 -10.22 12.89 11.87
N ASP A 108 -9.66 13.15 13.05
CA ASP A 108 -8.41 13.84 13.31
C ASP A 108 -7.29 12.88 13.71
N GLY A 109 -7.41 11.62 13.28
CA GLY A 109 -6.25 10.73 13.21
C GLY A 109 -5.19 11.31 12.26
N GLY A 110 -3.93 11.08 12.58
CA GLY A 110 -2.79 11.35 11.72
C GLY A 110 -1.69 10.35 11.98
N GLY A 111 -0.96 9.97 10.93
CA GLY A 111 0.32 9.28 11.09
C GLY A 111 1.46 10.31 11.15
N PHE A 112 2.54 9.93 11.80
CA PHE A 112 3.75 10.74 11.96
C PHE A 112 4.91 9.89 11.50
N LEU A 113 5.68 10.41 10.55
CA LEU A 113 6.96 9.85 10.17
C LEU A 113 8.06 10.78 10.66
N PHE A 114 8.85 10.32 11.62
CA PHE A 114 10.08 10.95 12.04
C PHE A 114 11.26 10.33 11.30
N LEU A 115 12.15 11.17 10.79
CA LEU A 115 13.46 10.78 10.28
C LEU A 115 14.51 11.36 11.23
N MET A 116 14.84 10.56 12.24
CA MET A 116 15.83 10.89 13.27
C MET A 116 17.23 10.72 12.69
N MET A 117 18.04 11.76 12.68
CA MET A 117 19.38 11.70 12.09
C MET A 117 20.36 11.08 13.09
N ASP A 118 20.97 9.95 12.71
CA ASP A 118 21.99 9.31 13.55
C ASP A 118 23.26 10.18 13.68
N GLU A 119 24.22 9.75 14.51
CA GLU A 119 25.49 10.48 14.71
C GLU A 119 26.27 10.75 13.41
N ARG A 120 26.05 9.92 12.37
CA ARG A 120 26.66 10.10 11.05
C ARG A 120 25.83 11.02 10.16
N GLY A 121 24.62 11.39 10.54
CA GLY A 121 23.68 12.17 9.72
C GLY A 121 22.92 11.31 8.72
N ARG A 122 22.70 10.02 9.02
CA ARG A 122 21.82 9.14 8.25
C ARG A 122 20.46 9.05 8.92
N PRO A 123 19.35 9.13 8.17
CA PRO A 123 18.02 9.07 8.75
C PRO A 123 17.74 7.67 9.30
N THR A 124 17.09 7.63 10.46
CA THR A 124 16.50 6.46 11.09
C THR A 124 15.00 6.69 11.15
N PRO A 125 14.20 5.87 10.45
CA PRO A 125 12.77 6.09 10.38
C PRO A 125 12.10 5.63 11.67
N TRP A 126 11.15 6.43 12.15
CA TRP A 126 10.20 6.04 13.19
C TRP A 126 8.81 6.53 12.82
N GLU A 127 7.82 5.63 12.81
CA GLU A 127 6.44 5.92 12.45
C GLU A 127 5.49 5.58 13.60
N THR A 128 4.56 6.49 13.88
CA THR A 128 3.46 6.26 14.83
C THR A 128 2.18 6.95 14.36
N GLY A 129 1.08 6.73 15.07
CA GLY A 129 -0.18 7.42 14.85
C GLY A 129 -0.73 8.06 16.13
N THR A 130 -1.49 9.13 15.98
CA THR A 130 -2.29 9.69 17.07
C THR A 130 -3.59 10.27 16.55
N HIS A 131 -4.61 10.24 17.38
CA HIS A 131 -5.80 11.09 17.22
C HIS A 131 -5.56 12.47 17.85
N GLY A 132 -6.45 13.41 17.55
CA GLY A 132 -6.35 14.77 18.08
C GLY A 132 -5.71 15.80 17.19
N PHE A 133 -5.34 15.38 15.99
CA PHE A 133 -4.40 16.10 15.17
C PHE A 133 -5.09 16.65 13.92
N LEU A 134 -5.12 17.98 13.80
CA LEU A 134 -5.23 18.64 12.51
C LEU A 134 -3.97 19.48 12.32
N ALA A 135 -3.27 19.26 11.21
CA ALA A 135 -2.11 20.06 10.88
C ALA A 135 -2.52 21.52 10.72
N GLU A 136 -2.01 22.37 11.61
CA GLU A 136 -2.08 23.81 11.43
C GLU A 136 -0.79 24.27 10.73
N PRO A 137 -0.88 24.95 9.57
CA PRO A 137 0.30 25.41 8.81
C PRO A 137 1.23 26.36 9.59
N GLU A 138 0.81 26.91 10.73
CA GLU A 138 1.48 28.00 11.43
C GLU A 138 2.51 27.53 12.49
N GLY A 139 3.12 26.35 12.30
CA GLY A 139 4.31 25.96 13.07
C GLY A 139 4.05 25.58 14.53
N ARG A 140 2.81 25.28 14.90
CA ARG A 140 2.48 24.73 16.21
C ARG A 140 2.09 23.26 16.04
N SER A 141 3.07 22.36 16.11
CA SER A 141 2.75 20.93 16.23
C SER A 141 2.18 20.72 17.64
N PRO A 142 0.92 20.29 17.78
CA PRO A 142 0.24 20.21 19.06
C PRO A 142 0.64 18.97 19.88
N ILE A 143 1.59 18.16 19.41
CA ILE A 143 1.89 16.84 19.97
C ILE A 143 3.32 16.68 20.49
N LEU A 144 4.21 17.63 20.19
CA LEU A 144 5.59 17.59 20.65
C LEU A 144 5.81 18.58 21.79
N PHE A 145 6.36 18.08 22.88
CA PHE A 145 6.57 18.79 24.12
C PHE A 145 8.02 18.64 24.59
N ASP A 146 8.44 19.49 25.51
CA ASP A 146 9.63 19.31 26.34
C ASP A 146 9.13 19.61 27.75
N THR A 147 8.51 18.62 28.41
CA THR A 147 7.86 18.84 29.72
C THR A 147 8.86 18.95 30.84
N ASP A 148 10.00 18.28 30.73
CA ASP A 148 11.01 18.27 31.78
C ASP A 148 12.15 19.28 31.56
N GLY A 149 12.24 19.87 30.36
CA GLY A 149 13.19 20.92 30.01
C GLY A 149 14.59 20.39 29.69
N ASP A 150 14.72 19.12 29.34
CA ASP A 150 16.00 18.51 28.98
C ASP A 150 16.45 18.82 27.54
N GLY A 151 15.55 19.43 26.76
CA GLY A 151 15.79 19.83 25.37
C GLY A 151 15.42 18.75 24.35
N ARG A 152 14.82 17.64 24.77
CA ARG A 152 14.36 16.55 23.91
C ARG A 152 12.85 16.63 23.72
N ALA A 153 12.41 16.10 22.59
CA ALA A 153 11.02 16.08 22.21
C ALA A 153 10.34 14.88 22.86
N GLU A 154 9.23 15.16 23.53
CA GLU A 154 8.30 14.19 24.04
C GLU A 154 7.04 14.19 23.17
N LEU A 155 6.54 13.01 22.82
CA LEU A 155 5.33 12.80 22.02
C LEU A 155 4.29 12.05 22.84
N ALA A 156 3.16 12.69 23.13
CA ALA A 156 2.00 12.02 23.70
C ALA A 156 1.07 11.56 22.58
N THR A 157 0.91 10.24 22.41
CA THR A 157 -0.06 9.67 21.47
C THR A 157 -1.40 9.49 22.15
N ASN A 158 -2.46 9.75 21.40
CA ASN A 158 -3.84 9.61 21.83
C ASN A 158 -4.56 8.57 21.00
N GLU A 159 -5.35 7.75 21.68
CA GLU A 159 -6.34 6.90 21.05
C GLU A 159 -7.71 7.55 21.08
N CYS A 160 -8.59 7.08 20.20
CA CYS A 160 -9.95 7.56 20.11
C CYS A 160 -10.87 6.39 19.81
N GLU A 161 -11.82 6.18 20.70
CA GLU A 161 -12.95 5.30 20.45
C GLU A 161 -14.23 6.12 20.32
N SER A 162 -15.18 5.62 19.54
CA SER A 162 -16.51 6.22 19.45
C SER A 162 -17.56 5.22 19.92
N PRO A 163 -17.57 4.82 21.21
CA PRO A 163 -18.58 3.91 21.70
C PRO A 163 -19.97 4.55 21.62
N TYR A 164 -20.97 3.69 21.50
CA TYR A 164 -22.35 4.09 21.75
C TYR A 164 -22.60 4.08 23.25
N VAL A 165 -22.80 5.26 23.85
CA VAL A 165 -23.26 5.38 25.23
C VAL A 165 -24.76 5.65 25.18
N GLY A 166 -25.55 4.57 25.24
CA GLY A 166 -26.99 4.64 25.01
C GLY A 166 -27.35 4.81 23.53
N GLN A 167 -27.98 5.94 23.17
CA GLN A 167 -28.27 6.30 21.76
C GLN A 167 -27.34 7.39 21.22
N GLU A 168 -26.52 8.00 22.08
CA GLU A 168 -25.55 9.01 21.66
C GLU A 168 -24.22 8.32 21.33
N ARG A 169 -23.63 8.72 20.20
CA ARG A 169 -22.22 8.45 19.94
C ARG A 169 -21.42 9.53 20.64
N ARG A 170 -20.46 9.13 21.46
CA ARG A 170 -19.47 10.03 22.04
C ARG A 170 -18.11 9.52 21.64
N GLU A 171 -17.24 10.44 21.24
CA GLU A 171 -15.82 10.12 21.13
C GLU A 171 -15.27 10.13 22.56
N GLN A 172 -14.50 9.10 22.90
CA GLN A 172 -13.69 8.97 24.10
C GLN A 172 -12.24 8.97 23.64
N ARG A 173 -11.37 9.70 24.34
CA ARG A 173 -9.97 9.82 23.99
C ARG A 173 -9.14 9.65 25.24
N TRP A 174 -7.93 9.14 25.10
CA TRP A 174 -6.99 9.01 26.20
C TRP A 174 -5.58 9.02 25.64
N ILE A 175 -4.62 9.40 26.47
CA ILE A 175 -3.21 9.23 26.14
C ILE A 175 -2.91 7.73 26.18
N SER A 176 -2.53 7.14 25.06
CA SER A 176 -2.21 5.72 24.96
C SER A 176 -0.75 5.44 25.29
N ALA A 177 0.14 6.38 24.98
CA ALA A 177 1.56 6.26 25.26
C ALA A 177 2.23 7.64 25.26
N VAL A 178 3.37 7.72 25.94
CA VAL A 178 4.28 8.86 25.86
C VAL A 178 5.64 8.35 25.41
N PHE A 179 6.22 9.03 24.43
CA PHE A 179 7.53 8.73 23.89
C PHE A 179 8.48 9.90 24.11
N GLU A 180 9.74 9.62 24.34
CA GLU A 180 10.83 10.60 24.35
C GLU A 180 11.79 10.28 23.21
N ALA A 181 12.22 11.30 22.47
CA ALA A 181 13.24 11.15 21.45
C ALA A 181 14.62 10.90 22.09
N ASP A 182 15.23 9.75 21.80
CA ASP A 182 16.57 9.39 22.25
C ASP A 182 17.35 8.69 21.12
N LEU A 183 18.20 9.48 20.46
CA LEU A 183 19.24 9.12 19.49
C LEU A 183 19.37 7.63 19.12
N PRO A 184 19.04 7.22 17.88
CA PRO A 184 18.18 7.87 16.89
C PRO A 184 16.77 7.24 16.89
N ASP A 185 16.23 6.95 18.07
CA ASP A 185 14.95 6.25 18.25
C ASP A 185 13.98 7.08 19.11
N TRP A 186 12.76 6.59 19.24
CA TRP A 186 11.78 7.07 20.21
C TRP A 186 11.59 6.00 21.28
N GLN A 187 11.79 6.36 22.54
CA GLN A 187 11.65 5.45 23.67
C GLN A 187 10.31 5.67 24.34
N HIS A 188 9.58 4.57 24.57
CA HIS A 188 8.41 4.63 25.43
C HIS A 188 8.85 4.98 26.85
N ILE A 189 8.27 6.04 27.41
CA ILE A 189 8.50 6.44 28.80
C ILE A 189 7.22 6.24 29.61
N GLU A 190 7.39 5.84 30.87
CA GLU A 190 6.30 5.83 31.85
C GLU A 190 6.43 7.09 32.71
N PRO A 191 5.81 8.22 32.30
CA PRO A 191 5.96 9.45 33.06
C PRO A 191 5.35 9.27 34.45
N SER A 192 6.00 9.87 35.45
CA SER A 192 5.48 9.87 36.83
C SER A 192 4.11 10.53 36.97
N SER A 193 3.68 11.32 35.98
CA SER A 193 2.36 11.92 35.87
C SER A 193 2.02 12.22 34.41
N LEU A 194 0.79 11.91 33.99
CA LEU A 194 0.24 12.31 32.69
C LEU A 194 -0.29 13.76 32.69
N ALA A 195 -0.43 14.39 33.86
CA ALA A 195 -1.07 15.70 33.99
C ALA A 195 -0.44 16.82 33.12
N PRO A 196 0.90 16.90 32.93
CA PRO A 196 1.48 17.88 32.02
C PRO A 196 1.01 17.68 30.57
N TYR A 197 1.03 16.44 30.08
CA TYR A 197 0.58 16.09 28.73
C TYR A 197 -0.92 16.33 28.56
N GLU A 198 -1.74 15.92 29.53
CA GLU A 198 -3.18 16.17 29.51
C GLU A 198 -3.49 17.67 29.49
N LEU A 199 -2.79 18.47 30.30
CA LEU A 199 -2.97 19.91 30.32
C LEU A 199 -2.59 20.53 28.98
N ALA A 200 -1.46 20.12 28.40
CA ALA A 200 -1.01 20.59 27.11
C ALA A 200 -2.02 20.25 26.00
N LEU A 201 -2.50 19.00 25.96
CA LEU A 201 -3.54 18.56 25.03
C LEU A 201 -4.85 19.33 25.24
N ARG A 202 -5.34 19.46 26.49
CA ARG A 202 -6.57 20.22 26.80
C ARG A 202 -6.47 21.67 26.36
N GLN A 203 -5.36 22.35 26.63
CA GLN A 203 -5.15 23.75 26.20
C GLN A 203 -5.25 23.90 24.68
N ARG A 204 -4.86 22.89 23.91
CA ARG A 204 -4.98 22.87 22.45
C ARG A 204 -6.39 22.53 21.99
N TYR A 205 -7.05 21.60 22.67
CA TYR A 205 -8.44 21.26 22.38
C TYR A 205 -9.44 22.32 22.82
N GLN A 206 -9.10 23.26 23.71
CA GLN A 206 -10.02 24.29 24.22
C GLN A 206 -10.67 25.15 23.12
N ASP A 207 -10.05 25.26 21.95
CA ASP A 207 -10.66 25.93 20.78
C ASP A 207 -11.77 25.09 20.10
N ARG A 208 -12.03 23.88 20.61
CA ARG A 208 -12.98 22.91 20.06
C ARG A 208 -13.76 22.27 21.22
N ASP A 209 -15.00 21.84 20.97
CA ASP A 209 -15.86 21.21 21.99
C ASP A 209 -15.36 19.82 22.49
N PHE A 210 -14.04 19.54 22.43
CA PHE A 210 -13.40 18.27 22.80
C PHE A 210 -12.84 18.26 24.24
N ALA A 211 -13.00 19.34 25.01
CA ALA A 211 -12.40 19.49 26.34
C ALA A 211 -12.88 18.45 27.39
N ASP A 212 -14.01 17.79 27.14
CA ASP A 212 -14.64 16.81 28.05
C ASP A 212 -14.20 15.35 27.80
N VAL A 213 -13.20 15.11 26.94
CA VAL A 213 -13.03 13.79 26.30
C VAL A 213 -11.77 13.02 26.71
N LEU A 214 -10.82 13.60 27.45
CA LEU A 214 -9.67 12.85 27.97
C LEU A 214 -10.08 12.02 29.20
N GLU A 215 -10.34 10.74 28.97
CA GLU A 215 -10.63 9.73 29.99
C GLU A 215 -9.36 8.93 30.35
N GLU A 216 -9.40 8.18 31.46
CA GLU A 216 -8.36 7.18 31.75
C GLU A 216 -8.44 6.05 30.71
N PRO A 217 -7.30 5.48 30.27
CA PRO A 217 -7.32 4.33 29.37
C PRO A 217 -8.13 3.17 29.95
N PRO A 218 -8.77 2.34 29.11
CA PRO A 218 -9.41 1.11 29.56
C PRO A 218 -8.40 0.26 30.36
N ALA A 219 -8.82 -0.29 31.51
CA ALA A 219 -7.93 -0.99 32.43
C ALA A 219 -7.31 -2.28 31.86
N ASP A 220 -7.74 -2.72 30.68
CA ASP A 220 -7.35 -3.95 30.00
C ASP A 220 -6.51 -3.74 28.72
N GLU A 221 -6.24 -2.49 28.33
CA GLU A 221 -5.35 -2.22 27.21
C GLU A 221 -3.90 -2.07 27.68
N GLU A 222 -3.06 -3.04 27.30
CA GLU A 222 -1.62 -2.83 27.36
C GLU A 222 -1.24 -1.79 26.29
N PRO A 223 -0.47 -0.76 26.64
CA PRO A 223 0.01 0.20 25.67
C PRO A 223 0.75 -0.55 24.57
N SER A 224 0.38 -0.29 23.32
CA SER A 224 1.09 -0.86 22.18
C SER A 224 2.53 -0.35 22.21
N THR A 225 3.43 -1.15 22.77
CA THR A 225 4.83 -0.76 22.86
C THR A 225 5.40 -0.86 21.45
N PRO A 226 5.87 0.26 20.85
CA PRO A 226 6.65 0.15 19.62
C PRO A 226 7.86 -0.72 19.94
N ALA A 227 8.23 -1.61 19.02
CA ALA A 227 9.46 -2.35 19.21
C ALA A 227 10.64 -1.39 19.13
N THR A 228 11.61 -1.56 20.03
CA THR A 228 12.90 -0.89 19.93
C THR A 228 13.59 -1.31 18.62
N LEU A 229 14.29 -0.38 17.97
CA LEU A 229 14.93 -0.60 16.66
C LEU A 229 15.94 -1.77 16.62
N TYR A 230 16.36 -2.31 17.77
CA TYR A 230 17.57 -3.13 17.85
C TYR A 230 17.38 -4.62 18.19
N ASP A 231 16.23 -5.04 18.72
CA ASP A 231 16.09 -6.38 19.34
C ASP A 231 15.38 -7.45 18.49
N GLY A 232 15.34 -7.25 17.17
CA GLY A 232 14.73 -8.17 16.22
C GLY A 232 15.54 -9.43 15.88
N PRO A 233 14.90 -10.59 15.59
CA PRO A 233 15.59 -11.71 14.97
C PRO A 233 16.06 -11.36 13.55
N GLU A 234 17.23 -11.88 13.17
CA GLU A 234 17.72 -11.82 11.79
C GLU A 234 17.19 -13.01 10.99
N LEU A 235 16.40 -12.73 9.96
CA LEU A 235 15.75 -13.71 9.09
C LEU A 235 16.03 -13.37 7.63
N ARG A 236 15.72 -14.28 6.71
CA ARG A 236 15.64 -13.95 5.27
C ARG A 236 14.18 -13.86 4.88
N VAL A 237 13.82 -12.90 4.03
CA VAL A 237 12.56 -12.97 3.30
C VAL A 237 12.72 -14.09 2.26
N THR A 238 11.81 -15.05 2.26
CA THR A 238 11.84 -16.24 1.37
C THR A 238 10.69 -16.30 0.40
N GLY A 239 9.67 -15.45 0.56
CA GLY A 239 8.63 -15.27 -0.44
C GLY A 239 7.71 -14.10 -0.11
N ILE A 240 7.19 -13.46 -1.15
CA ILE A 240 6.05 -12.54 -1.05
C ILE A 240 4.81 -13.34 -1.45
N LEU A 241 3.85 -13.41 -0.54
CA LEU A 241 2.57 -14.07 -0.73
C LEU A 241 1.50 -13.01 -1.00
N PRO A 242 0.53 -13.28 -1.89
CA PRO A 242 -0.64 -12.43 -2.03
C PRO A 242 -1.35 -12.33 -0.67
N GLY A 243 -1.58 -11.11 -0.23
CA GLY A 243 -2.24 -10.84 1.04
C GLY A 243 -3.69 -10.41 0.87
N GLY A 244 -4.42 -10.38 1.98
CA GLY A 244 -5.83 -9.99 2.04
C GLY A 244 -6.01 -8.47 1.97
N ARG A 245 -7.09 -7.96 2.57
CA ARG A 245 -7.44 -6.52 2.56
C ARG A 245 -6.38 -5.60 3.20
N ASN A 246 -5.45 -6.14 3.99
CA ASN A 246 -4.56 -5.38 4.87
C ASN A 246 -3.11 -5.29 4.38
N GLY A 247 -2.84 -5.62 3.11
CA GLY A 247 -1.49 -5.61 2.55
C GLY A 247 -0.98 -7.01 2.21
N GLY A 248 0.27 -7.10 1.76
CA GLY A 248 0.94 -8.34 1.38
C GLY A 248 1.28 -9.20 2.58
N ARG A 249 1.67 -10.45 2.33
CA ARG A 249 2.15 -11.38 3.36
C ARG A 249 3.58 -11.77 3.02
N LEU A 250 4.47 -11.79 3.99
CA LEU A 250 5.88 -12.15 3.78
C LEU A 250 6.17 -13.48 4.47
N ARG A 251 6.77 -14.42 3.72
CA ARG A 251 7.33 -15.65 4.28
C ARG A 251 8.79 -15.44 4.61
N TYR A 252 9.24 -15.98 5.74
CA TYR A 252 10.60 -15.84 6.23
C TYR A 252 11.32 -17.18 6.37
N SER A 253 12.63 -17.16 6.60
CA SER A 253 13.49 -18.35 6.74
C SER A 253 13.19 -19.20 7.98
N ASP A 254 12.46 -18.68 8.96
CA ASP A 254 11.94 -19.44 10.11
C ASP A 254 10.65 -20.22 9.76
N GLY A 255 10.20 -20.16 8.50
CA GLY A 255 8.99 -20.81 8.01
C GLY A 255 7.70 -20.06 8.36
N ARG A 256 7.78 -18.95 9.11
CA ARG A 256 6.60 -18.15 9.47
C ARG A 256 6.20 -17.22 8.35
N VAL A 257 4.91 -16.94 8.29
CA VAL A 257 4.31 -15.90 7.45
C VAL A 257 3.90 -14.76 8.37
N ARG A 258 4.29 -13.53 8.02
CA ARG A 258 3.92 -12.32 8.75
C ARG A 258 3.13 -11.41 7.83
N GLU A 259 2.19 -10.66 8.41
CA GLU A 259 1.30 -9.77 7.66
C GLU A 259 1.97 -8.40 7.44
N GLY A 260 1.55 -7.72 6.38
CA GLY A 260 1.90 -6.32 6.13
C GLY A 260 3.04 -6.10 5.14
N TRP A 261 3.24 -4.82 4.84
CA TRP A 261 4.30 -4.31 3.98
C TRP A 261 5.24 -3.46 4.85
N PRO A 262 6.22 -4.07 5.55
CA PRO A 262 7.15 -3.33 6.38
C PRO A 262 7.96 -2.33 5.55
N VAL A 263 8.37 -1.25 6.19
CA VAL A 263 9.34 -0.30 5.65
C VAL A 263 10.68 -1.03 5.49
N VAL A 264 11.27 -0.95 4.30
CA VAL A 264 12.57 -1.58 4.04
C VAL A 264 13.68 -0.56 4.24
N VAL A 265 14.63 -0.86 5.12
CA VAL A 265 15.85 -0.06 5.33
C VAL A 265 17.05 -0.86 4.84
N GLU A 266 17.73 -0.36 3.83
CA GLU A 266 18.92 -0.97 3.23
C GLU A 266 20.15 -0.11 3.54
N ASP A 267 21.04 -0.60 4.41
CA ASP A 267 22.36 -0.04 4.64
C ASP A 267 23.37 -0.71 3.71
N ALA A 268 23.81 -0.03 2.66
CA ALA A 268 24.78 -0.51 1.70
C ALA A 268 26.07 0.33 1.73
N PRO A 269 27.20 -0.19 1.20
CA PRO A 269 28.43 0.60 1.07
C PRO A 269 28.24 1.86 0.24
N GLU A 270 27.28 1.85 -0.70
CA GLU A 270 26.93 3.00 -1.52
C GLU A 270 26.04 4.01 -0.80
N GLY A 271 25.53 3.71 0.40
CA GLY A 271 24.62 4.58 1.14
C GLY A 271 23.43 3.87 1.80
N ARG A 272 22.56 4.66 2.44
CA ARG A 272 21.30 4.17 3.06
C ARG A 272 20.10 4.41 2.16
N GLN A 273 19.24 3.41 1.98
CA GLN A 273 17.95 3.59 1.33
C GLN A 273 16.82 3.18 2.26
N ILE A 274 15.74 3.95 2.31
CA ILE A 274 14.55 3.69 3.12
C ILE A 274 13.32 3.72 2.20
N HIS A 275 12.50 2.68 2.23
CA HIS A 275 11.38 2.50 1.31
C HIS A 275 10.04 2.39 2.06
N PHE A 276 9.29 3.49 2.10
CA PHE A 276 7.90 3.54 2.59
C PHE A 276 6.89 3.37 1.44
N ALA A 277 7.25 3.80 0.23
CA ALA A 277 6.44 3.66 -0.97
C ALA A 277 6.58 2.26 -1.56
N GLU A 278 5.45 1.57 -1.75
CA GLU A 278 5.36 0.33 -2.54
C GLU A 278 6.56 -0.60 -2.33
N PRO A 279 6.83 -1.08 -1.10
CA PRO A 279 8.08 -1.76 -0.78
C PRO A 279 8.24 -3.07 -1.56
N ARG A 280 7.29 -3.46 -2.40
CA ARG A 280 7.37 -4.64 -3.25
C ARG A 280 8.66 -4.70 -4.05
N TRP A 281 9.10 -3.63 -4.70
CA TRP A 281 10.35 -3.66 -5.47
C TRP A 281 11.58 -3.81 -4.56
N ALA A 282 11.60 -3.13 -3.41
CA ALA A 282 12.65 -3.29 -2.41
C ALA A 282 12.64 -4.71 -1.82
N LEU A 283 11.47 -5.27 -1.56
CA LEU A 283 11.27 -6.63 -1.08
C LEU A 283 11.64 -7.68 -2.14
N ASP A 284 11.32 -7.44 -3.40
CA ASP A 284 11.73 -8.27 -4.54
C ASP A 284 13.27 -8.26 -4.65
N ARG A 285 13.93 -7.10 -4.47
CA ARG A 285 15.40 -7.05 -4.33
C ARG A 285 15.91 -7.79 -3.10
N LEU A 286 15.25 -7.69 -1.95
CA LEU A 286 15.65 -8.45 -0.74
C LEU A 286 15.54 -9.96 -0.98
N LEU A 287 14.48 -10.41 -1.66
CA LEU A 287 14.26 -11.80 -2.08
C LEU A 287 15.38 -12.27 -3.04
N GLN A 288 15.65 -11.51 -4.10
CA GLN A 288 16.69 -11.78 -5.09
C GLN A 288 18.10 -11.74 -4.48
N GLY A 289 18.33 -10.80 -3.57
CA GLY A 289 19.55 -10.66 -2.80
C GLY A 289 19.75 -11.84 -1.84
N GLY A 290 18.65 -12.42 -1.35
CA GLY A 290 18.67 -13.33 -0.22
C GLY A 290 19.25 -12.67 1.01
N ASN A 291 19.04 -11.36 1.20
CA ASN A 291 19.67 -10.61 2.29
C ASN A 291 19.14 -11.08 3.67
N LEU A 292 20.00 -11.01 4.69
CA LEU A 292 19.53 -11.10 6.07
C LEU A 292 18.89 -9.76 6.44
N VAL A 293 17.66 -9.82 6.89
CA VAL A 293 16.88 -8.70 7.40
C VAL A 293 16.64 -8.90 8.88
N ARG A 294 16.83 -7.85 9.67
CA ARG A 294 16.37 -7.79 11.04
C ARG A 294 14.91 -7.35 11.05
N LEU A 295 14.07 -8.09 11.75
CA LEU A 295 12.66 -7.73 11.91
C LEU A 295 12.50 -6.77 13.08
N ILE A 296 12.05 -5.55 12.81
CA ILE A 296 11.77 -4.57 13.86
C ILE A 296 10.26 -4.36 13.91
N GLY A 297 9.68 -4.36 15.10
CA GLY A 297 8.23 -4.27 15.32
C GLY A 297 7.65 -5.53 15.95
N ALA A 298 6.32 -5.64 15.89
CA ALA A 298 5.62 -6.84 16.35
C ALA A 298 5.94 -8.06 15.47
N ASP A 299 6.12 -9.24 16.06
CA ASP A 299 6.46 -10.45 15.30
C ASP A 299 5.43 -10.81 14.21
N GLN A 300 4.14 -10.55 14.44
CA GLN A 300 3.09 -10.87 13.47
C GLN A 300 2.97 -9.86 12.31
N GLY A 301 3.53 -8.67 12.50
CA GLY A 301 3.45 -7.56 11.56
C GLY A 301 4.63 -6.62 11.80
N PRO A 302 5.84 -6.99 11.33
CA PRO A 302 7.01 -6.15 11.54
C PRO A 302 6.77 -4.80 10.89
N GLN A 303 7.21 -3.74 11.56
CA GLN A 303 7.14 -2.38 11.05
C GLN A 303 8.28 -2.13 10.07
N TYR A 304 9.48 -2.67 10.35
CA TYR A 304 10.66 -2.50 9.50
C TYR A 304 11.35 -3.82 9.19
N LEU A 305 11.93 -3.89 7.99
CA LEU A 305 12.96 -4.85 7.62
C LEU A 305 14.27 -4.09 7.45
N TRP A 306 15.19 -4.28 8.40
CA TRP A 306 16.49 -3.61 8.34
C TRP A 306 17.55 -4.58 7.81
N THR A 307 18.18 -4.26 6.70
CA THR A 307 19.30 -5.05 6.18
C THR A 307 20.57 -4.21 6.16
N THR A 308 21.66 -4.81 6.62
CA THR A 308 22.99 -4.35 6.24
C THR A 308 23.40 -5.18 5.05
N SER A 309 23.43 -4.58 3.87
CA SER A 309 24.01 -5.17 2.67
C SER A 309 25.50 -5.37 2.93
N ARG A 310 25.86 -6.52 3.53
CA ARG A 310 27.21 -7.04 3.34
C ARG A 310 27.27 -7.35 1.86
N LEU A 311 28.01 -6.54 1.09
CA LEU A 311 28.39 -6.84 -0.29
C LEU A 311 28.57 -8.35 -0.40
N LYS A 312 27.70 -8.99 -1.17
CA LYS A 312 27.81 -10.40 -1.50
C LYS A 312 29.26 -10.64 -1.92
N ASP A 313 29.81 -11.76 -1.48
CA ASP A 313 30.77 -12.48 -2.28
C ASP A 313 30.08 -12.76 -3.64
N PRO A 314 30.43 -12.04 -4.73
CA PRO A 314 29.65 -12.03 -5.97
C PRO A 314 29.61 -13.40 -6.65
N GLU A 315 30.42 -14.35 -6.21
CA GLU A 315 30.48 -15.71 -6.78
C GLU A 315 29.33 -16.64 -6.34
N LYS A 316 28.42 -16.20 -5.46
CA LYS A 316 27.29 -17.04 -4.98
C LYS A 316 25.94 -16.36 -5.08
N GLU A 317 25.61 -15.88 -6.27
CA GLU A 317 24.25 -15.42 -6.56
C GLU A 317 23.24 -16.58 -6.43
N PRO A 318 22.13 -16.37 -5.70
CA PRO A 318 21.04 -17.35 -5.66
C PRO A 318 20.45 -17.47 -7.06
N THR A 319 20.24 -18.70 -7.49
CA THR A 319 19.62 -18.98 -8.79
C THR A 319 18.11 -19.04 -8.57
N PRO A 320 17.28 -18.29 -9.33
CA PRO A 320 15.85 -18.45 -9.25
C PRO A 320 15.46 -19.86 -9.68
N ARG A 321 14.41 -20.39 -9.07
CA ARG A 321 13.77 -21.67 -9.33
C ARG A 321 12.27 -21.41 -9.43
N VAL A 322 11.68 -21.78 -10.55
CA VAL A 322 10.22 -21.76 -10.70
C VAL A 322 9.66 -23.00 -10.02
N VAL A 323 8.76 -22.82 -9.06
CA VAL A 323 7.97 -23.92 -8.48
C VAL A 323 6.56 -23.81 -9.02
N VAL A 324 6.10 -24.86 -9.70
CA VAL A 324 4.77 -24.95 -10.28
C VAL A 324 3.99 -26.03 -9.52
N SER A 325 2.87 -25.65 -8.91
CA SER A 325 2.01 -26.56 -8.16
C SER A 325 0.59 -26.55 -8.75
N VAL A 326 0.13 -27.68 -9.28
CA VAL A 326 -1.22 -27.79 -9.87
C VAL A 326 -2.27 -27.63 -8.78
N MET A 327 -3.17 -26.65 -8.95
CA MET A 327 -4.25 -26.36 -8.00
C MET A 327 -5.53 -27.13 -8.33
N GLY A 328 -5.77 -27.40 -9.61
CA GLY A 328 -6.96 -28.09 -10.09
C GLY A 328 -7.14 -27.97 -11.59
N SER A 329 -8.13 -28.67 -12.13
CA SER A 329 -8.48 -28.62 -13.53
C SER A 329 -9.98 -28.42 -13.72
N VAL A 330 -10.34 -27.71 -14.79
CA VAL A 330 -11.72 -27.38 -15.13
C VAL A 330 -11.92 -27.74 -16.61
N PRO A 331 -12.89 -28.61 -16.94
CA PRO A 331 -13.22 -28.93 -18.33
C PRO A 331 -13.68 -27.67 -19.06
N ILE A 332 -13.27 -27.54 -20.33
CA ILE A 332 -13.66 -26.42 -21.18
C ILE A 332 -14.89 -26.84 -21.97
N GLU A 333 -15.95 -26.02 -21.91
CA GLU A 333 -17.09 -26.18 -22.79
C GLU A 333 -16.80 -25.47 -24.13
N LEU A 334 -16.83 -26.24 -25.22
CA LEU A 334 -16.70 -25.70 -26.57
C LEU A 334 -18.05 -25.19 -27.04
N ALA A 335 -18.16 -23.88 -27.22
CA ALA A 335 -19.31 -23.28 -27.87
C ALA A 335 -18.99 -23.07 -29.36
N GLU A 336 -19.79 -23.70 -30.23
CA GLU A 336 -19.74 -23.43 -31.67
C GLU A 336 -20.56 -22.17 -32.00
N GLY A 337 -19.89 -21.17 -32.59
CA GLY A 337 -20.48 -19.89 -32.95
C GLY A 337 -20.12 -18.77 -31.97
N ALA A 338 -19.85 -17.57 -32.49
CA ALA A 338 -19.64 -16.39 -31.66
C ALA A 338 -20.92 -16.08 -30.86
N PRO A 339 -20.84 -15.55 -29.64
CA PRO A 339 -22.02 -15.02 -28.97
C PRO A 339 -22.65 -13.95 -29.87
N ASP A 340 -23.95 -14.10 -30.17
CA ASP A 340 -24.68 -13.06 -30.88
C ASP A 340 -24.50 -11.75 -30.09
N PRO A 341 -24.11 -10.63 -30.75
CA PRO A 341 -24.09 -9.35 -30.07
C PRO A 341 -25.48 -9.12 -29.48
N PRO A 342 -25.60 -8.63 -28.24
CA PRO A 342 -26.89 -8.47 -27.59
C PRO A 342 -27.82 -7.70 -28.52
N ALA A 343 -28.90 -8.36 -28.96
CA ALA A 343 -29.84 -7.81 -29.91
C ALA A 343 -30.66 -6.69 -29.23
N GLY A 344 -30.11 -5.49 -29.20
CA GLY A 344 -30.80 -4.30 -28.71
C GLY A 344 -29.87 -3.10 -28.57
N PRO A 345 -30.35 -1.87 -28.86
CA PRO A 345 -29.63 -0.66 -28.47
C PRO A 345 -29.48 -0.65 -26.94
N PRO A 346 -28.37 -0.09 -26.40
CA PRO A 346 -28.23 0.08 -24.95
C PRO A 346 -29.46 0.83 -24.42
N PRO A 347 -30.04 0.43 -23.28
CA PRO A 347 -31.21 1.10 -22.73
C PRO A 347 -30.87 2.58 -22.56
N ALA A 348 -31.65 3.44 -23.22
CA ALA A 348 -31.54 4.88 -23.02
C ALA A 348 -31.66 5.17 -21.52
N LEU A 349 -30.62 5.76 -20.94
CA LEU A 349 -30.65 6.24 -19.57
C LEU A 349 -31.82 7.23 -19.45
N THR A 350 -32.86 6.81 -18.74
CA THR A 350 -33.97 7.71 -18.43
C THR A 350 -33.47 8.78 -17.44
N PRO A 351 -33.96 10.03 -17.51
CA PRO A 351 -33.55 11.12 -16.61
C PRO A 351 -33.75 10.84 -15.11
N ALA A 352 -34.40 9.73 -14.73
CA ALA A 352 -34.59 9.31 -13.35
C ALA A 352 -33.33 8.68 -12.71
N ALA A 353 -32.34 8.24 -13.49
CA ALA A 353 -31.10 7.64 -12.98
C ALA A 353 -29.99 8.65 -12.65
N ALA A 354 -30.16 9.93 -13.01
CA ALA A 354 -29.15 10.99 -12.81
C ALA A 354 -29.19 11.66 -11.41
N ARG A 355 -29.96 11.13 -10.45
CA ARG A 355 -30.10 11.73 -9.10
C ARG A 355 -29.40 10.98 -7.96
N LEU A 356 -28.57 9.98 -8.26
CA LEU A 356 -27.83 9.20 -7.24
C LEU A 356 -26.31 9.23 -7.40
N LEU A 357 -25.77 10.08 -8.27
CA LEU A 357 -24.34 10.37 -8.34
C LEU A 357 -24.18 11.89 -8.29
N GLY A 358 -23.67 12.39 -7.16
CA GLY A 358 -23.33 13.80 -6.99
C GLY A 358 -22.25 14.18 -7.98
N VAL A 359 -22.65 14.87 -9.04
CA VAL A 359 -21.76 15.60 -9.92
C VAL A 359 -22.01 17.08 -9.67
N TRP A 360 -21.06 17.73 -9.01
CA TRP A 360 -20.95 19.18 -8.98
C TRP A 360 -20.53 19.62 -10.39
N GLY A 361 -21.47 20.22 -11.12
CA GLY A 361 -21.23 20.90 -12.38
C GLY A 361 -21.91 22.25 -12.33
N GLY A 362 -21.12 23.31 -12.14
CA GLY A 362 -21.59 24.68 -12.17
C GLY A 362 -22.20 25.05 -13.52
N GLY A 363 -23.37 25.66 -13.49
CA GLY A 363 -24.03 26.25 -14.64
C GLY A 363 -25.18 27.14 -14.19
N ARG A 364 -24.98 28.46 -14.27
CA ARG A 364 -26.04 29.47 -14.10
C ARG A 364 -27.08 29.32 -15.21
N ALA A 365 -28.37 29.38 -14.86
CA ALA A 365 -29.41 30.05 -15.64
C ALA A 365 -30.68 30.28 -14.79
N ASP A 366 -31.02 31.57 -14.68
CA ASP A 366 -32.27 32.28 -14.35
C ASP A 366 -33.61 31.52 -14.24
N GLY A 367 -34.47 31.95 -13.29
CA GLY A 367 -35.94 31.88 -13.47
C GLY A 367 -36.83 31.70 -12.23
N GLN A 368 -37.13 32.80 -11.53
CA GLN A 368 -38.38 33.20 -10.81
C GLN A 368 -39.25 32.22 -9.98
N LEU A 369 -39.43 32.61 -8.70
CA LEU A 369 -40.67 32.79 -7.87
C LEU A 369 -41.69 31.63 -7.76
N ILE A 370 -42.12 31.23 -6.56
CA ILE A 370 -43.18 31.87 -5.75
C ILE A 370 -43.06 31.46 -4.25
N ALA A 371 -43.26 32.42 -3.34
CA ALA A 371 -43.39 32.31 -1.87
C ALA A 371 -44.86 31.97 -1.45
N PRO A 372 -45.28 31.83 -0.16
CA PRO A 372 -44.58 32.17 1.09
C PRO A 372 -44.73 31.18 2.28
N ALA A 373 -44.02 31.51 3.37
CA ALA A 373 -44.10 30.93 4.70
C ALA A 373 -45.49 31.08 5.36
N PRO A 374 -45.76 30.45 6.53
CA PRO A 374 -45.46 31.17 7.78
C PRO A 374 -45.05 30.34 9.02
N LYS A 375 -44.29 31.03 9.89
CA LYS A 375 -44.37 31.12 11.37
C LYS A 375 -44.00 29.92 12.28
N SER A 376 -42.88 30.12 12.97
CA SER A 376 -42.64 30.04 14.43
C SER A 376 -43.57 29.18 15.31
N LEU A 377 -42.99 28.26 16.08
CA LEU A 377 -43.45 27.95 17.43
C LEU A 377 -42.28 27.57 18.32
N ASP A 378 -42.11 28.36 19.38
CA ASP A 378 -41.26 28.14 20.54
C ASP A 378 -42.14 27.50 21.62
N ILE A 379 -41.81 26.32 22.15
CA ILE A 379 -42.32 25.79 23.43
C ILE A 379 -41.21 24.92 24.04
N GLY A 380 -40.89 25.24 25.30
CA GLY A 380 -39.83 24.63 26.08
C GLY A 380 -40.18 23.34 26.83
N SER A 381 -39.28 23.07 27.76
CA SER A 381 -39.19 21.97 28.73
C SER A 381 -40.49 21.65 29.47
N ASP A 382 -40.83 20.36 29.56
CA ASP A 382 -40.86 19.59 30.82
C ASP A 382 -41.41 18.16 30.59
N ALA A 383 -40.58 17.18 30.96
CA ALA A 383 -40.84 15.89 31.62
C ALA A 383 -42.07 14.97 31.32
N ILE A 384 -41.73 13.65 31.23
CA ILE A 384 -42.48 12.40 31.57
C ILE A 384 -43.47 11.81 30.50
N PRO A 385 -43.71 10.47 30.37
CA PRO A 385 -42.87 9.25 30.42
C PRO A 385 -43.00 8.35 29.16
N SER A 386 -42.18 7.29 29.14
CA SER A 386 -42.31 6.08 28.34
C SER A 386 -43.73 5.48 28.31
N VAL A 387 -44.31 5.27 27.11
CA VAL A 387 -45.09 4.08 26.68
C VAL A 387 -45.18 4.10 25.15
N ALA A 388 -44.64 3.09 24.48
CA ALA A 388 -44.94 2.83 23.07
C ALA A 388 -46.30 2.10 22.95
N PRO A 389 -47.20 2.50 22.04
CA PRO A 389 -48.46 1.78 21.83
C PRO A 389 -48.23 0.44 21.10
N PRO A 390 -49.04 -0.60 21.39
CA PRO A 390 -48.91 -1.92 20.78
C PRO A 390 -49.48 -1.89 19.35
N GLY A 391 -48.67 -2.28 18.36
CA GLY A 391 -49.17 -2.40 16.98
C GLY A 391 -48.14 -2.38 15.86
N TYR A 392 -46.87 -2.05 16.14
CA TYR A 392 -45.83 -2.04 15.11
C TYR A 392 -44.81 -3.15 15.35
N ARG A 393 -44.81 -4.11 14.42
CA ARG A 393 -43.78 -5.13 14.31
C ARG A 393 -42.60 -4.49 13.58
N ILE A 394 -41.49 -4.26 14.28
CA ILE A 394 -40.22 -3.90 13.64
C ILE A 394 -39.80 -5.10 12.79
N VAL A 395 -39.87 -4.94 11.46
CA VAL A 395 -39.24 -5.83 10.51
C VAL A 395 -37.73 -5.64 10.69
N ARG A 396 -37.01 -6.72 10.98
CA ARG A 396 -35.54 -6.72 11.05
C ARG A 396 -34.96 -5.98 9.82
N PRO A 397 -33.97 -5.10 9.97
CA PRO A 397 -33.16 -4.74 8.82
C PRO A 397 -32.46 -6.01 8.34
N VAL A 398 -32.74 -6.40 7.10
CA VAL A 398 -31.91 -7.32 6.34
C VAL A 398 -30.50 -6.73 6.34
N PRO A 399 -29.43 -7.48 6.70
CA PRO A 399 -28.09 -6.96 6.50
C PRO A 399 -27.95 -6.63 5.02
N SER A 400 -27.58 -5.39 4.71
CA SER A 400 -27.18 -4.99 3.37
C SER A 400 -25.90 -5.74 3.02
N ILE A 401 -26.05 -7.00 2.60
CA ILE A 401 -25.06 -7.67 1.78
C ILE A 401 -25.08 -6.85 0.50
N ARG A 402 -24.11 -5.96 0.34
CA ARG A 402 -23.75 -5.51 -1.00
C ARG A 402 -23.35 -6.78 -1.75
N PRO A 403 -24.07 -7.22 -2.80
CA PRO A 403 -23.48 -8.20 -3.68
C PRO A 403 -22.18 -7.62 -4.20
N GLU A 404 -21.08 -8.35 -4.04
CA GLU A 404 -19.86 -8.08 -4.79
C GLU A 404 -20.26 -7.96 -6.27
N PRO A 405 -19.70 -7.00 -7.02
CA PRO A 405 -19.91 -7.02 -8.46
C PRO A 405 -19.43 -8.39 -8.97
N PRO A 406 -20.24 -9.14 -9.73
CA PRO A 406 -19.79 -10.41 -10.29
C PRO A 406 -18.53 -10.14 -11.12
N ASP A 407 -17.55 -11.03 -11.00
CA ASP A 407 -16.35 -11.04 -11.84
C ASP A 407 -16.78 -10.81 -13.29
N ARG A 408 -16.42 -9.65 -13.84
CA ARG A 408 -16.73 -9.35 -15.24
C ARG A 408 -15.96 -10.34 -16.11
N PRO A 409 -16.60 -10.92 -17.14
CA PRO A 409 -15.92 -11.89 -18.01
C PRO A 409 -14.69 -11.25 -18.64
N ARG A 410 -13.53 -11.88 -18.44
CA ARG A 410 -12.28 -11.53 -19.11
C ARG A 410 -12.18 -12.37 -20.38
N GLY A 411 -11.59 -11.79 -21.43
CA GLY A 411 -11.46 -12.43 -22.74
C GLY A 411 -10.01 -12.52 -23.17
N SER A 412 -9.51 -13.72 -23.46
CA SER A 412 -8.20 -13.96 -24.10
C SER A 412 -8.43 -14.60 -25.48
N TYR A 413 -7.62 -14.25 -26.47
CA TYR A 413 -7.77 -14.76 -27.85
C TYR A 413 -6.48 -15.41 -28.34
N PHE A 414 -6.60 -16.47 -29.14
CA PHE A 414 -5.43 -17.18 -29.70
C PHE A 414 -5.78 -17.97 -30.96
N SER A 415 -4.76 -18.44 -31.69
CA SER A 415 -4.92 -19.29 -32.88
C SER A 415 -4.05 -20.54 -32.81
N ARG A 416 -4.59 -21.69 -33.21
CA ARG A 416 -3.87 -22.96 -33.33
C ARG A 416 -4.41 -23.76 -34.51
N GLY A 417 -3.52 -24.39 -35.29
CA GLY A 417 -3.93 -25.25 -36.41
C GLY A 417 -4.79 -24.54 -37.46
N GLY A 418 -4.64 -23.22 -37.61
CA GLY A 418 -5.48 -22.40 -38.50
C GLY A 418 -6.88 -22.07 -37.97
N ARG A 419 -7.21 -22.46 -36.74
CA ARG A 419 -8.45 -22.10 -36.03
C ARG A 419 -8.17 -20.95 -35.06
N CYS A 420 -9.16 -20.09 -34.85
CA CYS A 420 -9.10 -19.02 -33.85
C CYS A 420 -10.07 -19.29 -32.71
N PHE A 421 -9.67 -18.90 -31.52
CA PHE A 421 -10.37 -19.18 -30.27
C PHE A 421 -10.49 -17.91 -29.44
N LEU A 422 -11.64 -17.75 -28.78
CA LEU A 422 -11.90 -16.73 -27.78
C LEU A 422 -12.26 -17.44 -26.47
N LEU A 423 -11.38 -17.35 -25.48
CA LEU A 423 -11.62 -17.79 -24.12
C LEU A 423 -12.37 -16.68 -23.40
N GLN A 424 -13.60 -16.93 -22.97
CA GLN A 424 -14.44 -16.00 -22.20
C GLN A 424 -15.07 -16.71 -21.02
N GLY A 425 -15.34 -15.98 -19.93
CA GLY A 425 -16.06 -16.52 -18.79
C GLY A 425 -15.47 -16.09 -17.45
N THR A 426 -15.95 -16.71 -16.39
CA THR A 426 -15.37 -16.53 -15.05
C THR A 426 -14.23 -17.52 -14.83
N ARG A 427 -13.49 -17.33 -13.73
CA ARG A 427 -12.44 -18.26 -13.35
C ARG A 427 -12.95 -19.71 -13.20
N GLU A 428 -14.18 -19.89 -12.74
CA GLU A 428 -14.73 -21.21 -12.43
C GLU A 428 -15.40 -21.89 -13.64
N ALA A 429 -15.70 -21.12 -14.69
CA ALA A 429 -16.41 -21.61 -15.87
C ALA A 429 -15.91 -20.93 -17.15
N PRO A 430 -14.71 -21.29 -17.63
CA PRO A 430 -14.22 -20.83 -18.92
C PRO A 430 -15.00 -21.48 -20.07
N VAL A 431 -15.47 -20.66 -21.01
CA VAL A 431 -16.06 -21.07 -22.28
C VAL A 431 -15.09 -20.70 -23.38
N VAL A 432 -14.77 -21.66 -24.25
CA VAL A 432 -13.98 -21.38 -25.45
C VAL A 432 -14.91 -21.34 -26.65
N TYR A 433 -14.97 -20.18 -27.28
CA TYR A 433 -15.65 -19.98 -28.54
C TYR A 433 -14.67 -20.26 -29.68
N VAL A 434 -15.06 -21.17 -30.58
CA VAL A 434 -14.34 -21.37 -31.84
C VAL A 434 -14.83 -20.34 -32.83
N LEU A 435 -13.93 -19.47 -33.28
CA LEU A 435 -14.25 -18.48 -34.29
C LEU A 435 -14.13 -19.10 -35.69
N PRO A 436 -15.11 -18.86 -36.58
CA PRO A 436 -15.10 -19.39 -37.93
C PRO A 436 -14.00 -18.77 -38.80
N ASP A 437 -13.53 -17.58 -38.46
CA ASP A 437 -12.41 -16.88 -39.08
C ASP A 437 -11.69 -16.02 -38.03
N CYS A 438 -10.37 -15.98 -38.11
CA CYS A 438 -9.50 -15.13 -37.30
C CYS A 438 -9.69 -13.63 -37.56
N SER A 439 -10.25 -13.25 -38.72
CA SER A 439 -10.56 -11.83 -39.03
C SER A 439 -11.56 -11.21 -38.05
N LEU A 440 -12.47 -12.01 -37.47
CA LEU A 440 -13.47 -11.57 -36.49
C LEU A 440 -12.85 -11.06 -35.18
N LEU A 441 -11.61 -11.45 -34.88
CA LEU A 441 -10.87 -10.90 -33.74
C LEU A 441 -10.59 -9.40 -33.93
N GLY A 442 -10.31 -8.97 -35.16
CA GLY A 442 -10.12 -7.57 -35.49
C GLY A 442 -11.39 -6.74 -35.33
N ASP A 443 -12.55 -7.30 -35.70
CA ASP A 443 -13.84 -6.61 -35.62
C ASP A 443 -14.37 -6.49 -34.18
N LEU A 444 -14.21 -7.55 -33.36
CA LEU A 444 -14.55 -7.51 -31.92
C LEU A 444 -13.67 -6.50 -31.16
N GLN A 445 -12.42 -6.31 -31.60
CA GLN A 445 -11.49 -5.34 -31.05
C GLN A 445 -11.82 -3.89 -31.48
N ALA A 446 -12.18 -3.66 -32.74
CA ALA A 446 -12.59 -2.34 -33.24
C ALA A 446 -13.90 -1.83 -32.61
N GLY A 447 -14.83 -2.74 -32.27
CA GLY A 447 -16.05 -2.41 -31.54
C GLY A 447 -15.83 -1.91 -30.11
N ALA A 448 -14.73 -2.31 -29.46
CA ALA A 448 -14.41 -1.92 -28.08
C ALA A 448 -14.10 -0.41 -27.93
N GLU A 449 -13.55 0.23 -28.97
CA GLU A 449 -13.31 1.68 -29.00
C GLU A 449 -14.60 2.51 -28.99
N SER A 450 -15.75 1.91 -29.32
CA SER A 450 -17.03 2.61 -29.44
C SER A 450 -17.95 2.55 -28.21
N GLY A 451 -17.54 1.89 -27.12
CA GLY A 451 -18.36 1.89 -25.89
C GLY A 451 -18.03 0.90 -24.77
N LEU A 452 -17.01 0.05 -24.89
CA LEU A 452 -16.55 -0.79 -23.78
C LEU A 452 -15.35 -0.12 -23.08
N ARG A 453 -15.56 0.40 -21.86
CA ARG A 453 -14.43 0.87 -21.03
C ARG A 453 -13.60 -0.32 -20.57
N VAL A 454 -12.41 -0.47 -21.15
CA VAL A 454 -11.31 -1.27 -20.57
C VAL A 454 -10.92 -0.62 -19.25
N LEU A 455 -11.16 -1.32 -18.14
CA LEU A 455 -10.75 -0.87 -16.81
C LEU A 455 -9.39 -1.49 -16.49
N ASP A 456 -8.44 -0.60 -16.23
CA ASP A 456 -7.17 -0.77 -15.52
C ASP A 456 -6.04 -1.58 -16.22
N GLN A 457 -4.86 -0.96 -16.26
CA GLN A 457 -3.67 -1.39 -16.99
C GLN A 457 -2.90 -2.50 -16.24
N GLY A 458 -3.46 -3.72 -16.23
CA GLY A 458 -2.63 -4.91 -16.10
C GLY A 458 -2.15 -5.33 -17.50
N SER A 459 -0.86 -5.24 -17.79
CA SER A 459 -0.30 -5.72 -19.06
C SER A 459 -0.55 -7.21 -19.21
N TYR A 460 -1.42 -7.60 -20.14
CA TYR A 460 -1.59 -8.98 -20.57
C TYR A 460 -0.80 -9.15 -21.87
N ASP A 461 0.41 -9.69 -21.75
CA ASP A 461 1.23 -10.01 -22.92
C ASP A 461 0.83 -11.38 -23.45
N LEU A 462 0.01 -11.40 -24.50
CA LEU A 462 -0.29 -12.62 -25.22
C LEU A 462 0.84 -12.87 -26.23
N ALA A 463 1.64 -13.91 -25.98
CA ALA A 463 2.78 -14.32 -26.79
C ALA A 463 2.36 -15.42 -27.78
N VAL A 464 2.50 -15.17 -29.09
CA VAL A 464 2.38 -16.23 -30.08
C VAL A 464 3.77 -16.83 -30.29
N VAL A 465 3.92 -18.11 -29.94
CA VAL A 465 5.17 -18.87 -30.13
C VAL A 465 5.16 -19.45 -31.53
N ASP A 466 6.19 -19.14 -32.33
CA ASP A 466 6.50 -19.92 -33.53
C ASP A 466 7.42 -21.10 -33.11
N PRO A 467 6.93 -22.35 -33.14
CA PRO A 467 7.68 -23.51 -32.66
C PRO A 467 8.92 -23.81 -33.50
N GLN A 468 9.00 -23.33 -34.76
CA GLN A 468 10.17 -23.57 -35.62
C GLN A 468 11.27 -22.54 -35.40
N SER A 469 10.92 -21.27 -35.18
CA SER A 469 11.91 -20.18 -35.03
C SER A 469 12.31 -19.92 -33.58
N ARG A 470 11.55 -20.41 -32.59
CA ARG A 470 11.70 -20.10 -31.16
C ARG A 470 11.58 -18.61 -30.85
N THR A 471 10.87 -17.87 -31.71
CA THR A 471 10.63 -16.43 -31.52
C THR A 471 9.25 -16.22 -30.92
N ILE A 472 9.18 -15.36 -29.91
CA ILE A 472 7.90 -14.87 -29.40
C ILE A 472 7.50 -13.67 -30.24
N ARG A 473 6.34 -13.74 -30.88
CA ARG A 473 5.69 -12.56 -31.42
C ARG A 473 4.74 -11.99 -30.38
N PRO A 474 4.84 -10.69 -30.06
CA PRO A 474 3.75 -10.02 -29.38
C PRO A 474 2.48 -10.19 -30.20
N SER A 475 1.33 -10.39 -29.54
CA SER A 475 0.05 -10.12 -30.19
C SER A 475 0.12 -8.73 -30.85
N ALA A 476 -0.48 -8.57 -32.03
CA ALA A 476 -0.17 -7.48 -32.98
C ALA A 476 -0.34 -6.03 -32.47
N TRP A 477 -0.70 -5.82 -31.20
CA TRP A 477 -0.93 -4.53 -30.57
C TRP A 477 -0.15 -4.27 -29.27
N ALA A 478 0.75 -5.18 -28.87
CA ALA A 478 1.71 -4.94 -27.80
C ALA A 478 3.15 -4.91 -28.35
N ALA A 479 3.39 -4.16 -29.42
CA ALA A 479 4.76 -3.82 -29.80
C ALA A 479 5.19 -2.57 -29.01
N PRO A 480 5.89 -2.68 -27.87
CA PRO A 480 6.88 -1.66 -27.56
C PRO A 480 7.89 -1.63 -28.72
N PRO A 481 8.67 -0.55 -28.90
CA PRO A 481 9.58 -0.39 -30.04
C PRO A 481 10.73 -1.42 -30.13
N ASN A 482 10.73 -2.47 -29.30
CA ASN A 482 11.78 -3.46 -29.20
C ASN A 482 11.30 -4.81 -29.75
N GLY A 483 12.10 -5.39 -30.66
CA GLY A 483 11.74 -6.50 -31.54
C GLY A 483 11.44 -7.86 -30.87
N GLU A 484 11.26 -8.89 -31.71
CA GLU A 484 11.05 -10.28 -31.28
C GLU A 484 12.09 -10.68 -30.21
N VAL A 485 11.61 -11.03 -29.01
CA VAL A 485 12.46 -11.57 -27.95
C VAL A 485 12.67 -13.05 -28.24
N GLN A 486 13.91 -13.44 -28.53
CA GLN A 486 14.30 -14.82 -28.76
C GLN A 486 14.70 -15.44 -27.42
N LEU A 487 13.95 -16.43 -26.94
CA LEU A 487 14.32 -17.13 -25.72
C LEU A 487 15.48 -18.08 -25.98
N ALA A 488 16.57 -17.93 -25.24
CA ALA A 488 17.69 -18.86 -25.32
C ALA A 488 17.30 -20.19 -24.67
N ALA A 489 17.53 -21.30 -25.39
CA ALA A 489 17.29 -22.62 -24.84
C ALA A 489 18.19 -22.85 -23.61
N PRO A 490 17.66 -23.43 -22.52
CA PRO A 490 18.43 -23.64 -21.30
C PRO A 490 19.59 -24.62 -21.53
N PRO A 491 20.74 -24.44 -20.85
CA PRO A 491 21.85 -25.38 -20.89
C PRO A 491 21.40 -26.79 -20.47
N GLY A 492 21.63 -27.78 -21.34
CA GLY A 492 21.32 -29.19 -21.06
C GLY A 492 19.90 -29.65 -21.42
N ALA A 493 19.02 -28.77 -21.89
CA ALA A 493 17.67 -29.14 -22.36
C ALA A 493 17.32 -28.41 -23.68
N PRO A 494 17.86 -28.85 -24.83
CA PRO A 494 17.62 -28.22 -26.14
C PRO A 494 16.21 -28.50 -26.72
N GLY A 495 15.20 -28.51 -25.87
CA GLY A 495 13.83 -28.87 -26.18
C GLY A 495 13.12 -27.95 -27.19
N GLU A 496 11.93 -28.36 -27.57
CA GLU A 496 10.96 -27.53 -28.29
C GLU A 496 10.30 -26.56 -27.29
N LEU A 497 10.21 -25.28 -27.66
CA LEU A 497 9.49 -24.29 -26.87
C LEU A 497 7.99 -24.50 -27.11
N ILE A 498 7.26 -24.87 -26.05
CA ILE A 498 5.83 -25.19 -26.12
C ILE A 498 4.97 -23.94 -25.88
N GLY A 499 5.32 -23.15 -24.87
CA GLY A 499 4.52 -22.00 -24.43
C GLY A 499 5.32 -21.01 -23.60
N VAL A 500 4.86 -19.76 -23.57
CA VAL A 500 5.51 -18.68 -22.80
C VAL A 500 4.44 -17.79 -22.19
N ALA A 501 4.64 -17.39 -20.94
CA ALA A 501 3.78 -16.45 -20.24
C ALA A 501 4.62 -15.50 -19.38
N SER A 502 4.13 -14.27 -19.13
CA SER A 502 4.83 -13.28 -18.31
C SER A 502 4.67 -13.58 -16.81
N LEU A 503 5.72 -13.65 -16.02
CA LEU A 503 5.61 -13.92 -14.58
C LEU A 503 6.49 -12.94 -13.81
N GLY A 504 5.88 -12.01 -13.07
CA GLY A 504 6.60 -10.89 -12.47
C GLY A 504 7.22 -9.99 -13.54
N GLU A 505 8.52 -9.70 -13.42
CA GLU A 505 9.26 -8.85 -14.38
C GLU A 505 9.83 -9.62 -15.57
N GLY A 506 9.76 -10.95 -15.57
CA GLY A 506 10.34 -11.84 -16.58
C GLY A 506 9.31 -12.74 -17.25
N LYS A 507 9.78 -13.82 -17.87
CA LYS A 507 8.96 -14.76 -18.63
C LYS A 507 9.17 -16.19 -18.17
N VAL A 508 8.11 -16.94 -17.94
CA VAL A 508 8.19 -18.39 -17.76
C VAL A 508 7.94 -19.08 -19.09
N ALA A 509 8.86 -19.96 -19.47
CA ALA A 509 8.81 -20.71 -20.71
C ALA A 509 8.70 -22.21 -20.42
N GLN A 510 7.77 -22.86 -21.10
CA GLN A 510 7.55 -24.29 -21.06
C GLN A 510 8.28 -24.95 -22.23
N TRP A 511 9.14 -25.93 -21.96
CA TRP A 511 9.96 -26.64 -22.93
C TRP A 511 9.65 -28.14 -22.91
N ALA A 512 9.54 -28.76 -24.09
CA ALA A 512 9.45 -30.22 -24.27
C ALA A 512 10.81 -30.78 -24.64
N PHE A 513 11.37 -31.67 -23.81
CA PHE A 513 12.60 -32.38 -24.12
C PHE A 513 12.56 -33.81 -23.59
N GLY A 514 12.88 -34.80 -24.43
CA GLY A 514 12.94 -36.21 -24.00
C GLY A 514 11.61 -36.78 -23.49
N GLY A 515 10.47 -36.26 -23.97
CA GLY A 515 9.13 -36.67 -23.51
C GLY A 515 8.74 -36.11 -22.14
N ARG A 516 9.50 -35.14 -21.62
CA ARG A 516 9.27 -34.45 -20.35
C ARG A 516 9.08 -32.95 -20.59
N THR A 517 8.38 -32.32 -19.65
CA THR A 517 8.10 -30.88 -19.66
C THR A 517 8.96 -30.18 -18.62
N TYR A 518 9.62 -29.10 -19.04
CA TYR A 518 10.48 -28.28 -18.21
C TYR A 518 10.02 -26.83 -18.20
N PHE A 519 10.13 -26.17 -17.05
CA PHE A 519 9.87 -24.74 -16.90
C PHE A 519 11.18 -23.99 -16.65
N VAL A 520 11.34 -22.88 -17.35
CA VAL A 520 12.51 -22.00 -17.24
C VAL A 520 12.05 -20.55 -17.15
N TYR A 521 12.54 -19.85 -16.13
CA TYR A 521 12.38 -18.41 -16.00
C TYR A 521 13.44 -17.68 -16.82
N HIS A 522 13.02 -16.69 -17.59
CA HIS A 522 13.86 -15.82 -18.39
C HIS A 522 13.67 -14.37 -17.97
N ASP A 523 14.69 -13.54 -18.17
CA ASP A 523 14.57 -12.09 -18.10
C ASP A 523 13.74 -11.53 -19.28
N GLN A 524 13.67 -10.19 -19.39
CA GLN A 524 12.92 -9.51 -20.45
C GLN A 524 13.59 -9.68 -21.82
N GLU A 525 14.91 -9.85 -21.84
CA GLU A 525 15.76 -10.03 -23.01
C GLU A 525 15.78 -11.47 -23.52
N GLY A 526 15.24 -12.42 -22.75
CA GLY A 526 15.13 -13.83 -23.12
C GLY A 526 16.32 -14.70 -22.71
N ALA A 527 17.17 -14.24 -21.79
CA ALA A 527 18.22 -15.06 -21.19
C ALA A 527 17.66 -15.90 -20.02
N PRO A 528 18.01 -17.19 -19.91
CA PRO A 528 17.51 -18.06 -18.85
C PRO A 528 18.13 -17.66 -17.50
N LEU A 529 17.28 -17.28 -16.56
CA LEU A 529 17.66 -16.98 -15.18
C LEU A 529 17.58 -18.23 -14.27
N SER A 530 16.70 -19.19 -14.58
CA SER A 530 16.56 -20.42 -13.78
C SER A 530 17.16 -21.65 -14.44
N LYS A 531 17.52 -22.65 -13.63
CA LYS A 531 17.71 -24.02 -14.14
C LYS A 531 16.36 -24.59 -14.63
N PRO A 532 16.34 -25.52 -15.60
CA PRO A 532 15.14 -26.25 -15.97
C PRO A 532 14.53 -26.99 -14.79
N VAL A 533 13.25 -26.75 -14.52
CA VAL A 533 12.48 -27.48 -13.51
C VAL A 533 11.52 -28.41 -14.21
N GLU A 534 11.69 -29.72 -14.02
CA GLU A 534 10.73 -30.70 -14.51
C GLU A 534 9.43 -30.60 -13.71
N ALA A 535 8.30 -30.50 -14.41
CA ALA A 535 6.99 -30.58 -13.76
C ALA A 535 5.99 -31.33 -14.66
N GLU A 536 5.23 -32.23 -14.04
CA GLU A 536 4.18 -33.00 -14.70
C GLU A 536 2.88 -32.17 -14.75
N VAL A 537 2.85 -31.18 -15.63
CA VAL A 537 1.62 -30.45 -15.95
C VAL A 537 1.14 -30.88 -17.32
N ALA A 538 -0.07 -31.44 -17.39
CA ALA A 538 -0.69 -31.77 -18.66
C ALA A 538 -1.10 -30.49 -19.39
N GLY A 539 -0.84 -30.42 -20.70
CA GLY A 539 -1.20 -29.27 -21.53
C GLY A 539 -0.10 -28.24 -21.74
N GLU A 540 -0.45 -27.21 -22.48
CA GLU A 540 0.45 -26.16 -22.94
C GLU A 540 0.21 -24.87 -22.18
N LEU A 541 1.30 -24.22 -21.76
CA LEU A 541 1.29 -22.95 -21.03
C LEU A 541 0.66 -21.88 -21.93
N PHE A 542 -0.50 -21.38 -21.51
CA PHE A 542 -1.33 -20.49 -22.29
C PHE A 542 -1.21 -19.04 -21.82
N GLU A 543 -1.44 -18.81 -20.53
CA GLU A 543 -1.34 -17.49 -19.95
C GLU A 543 -0.88 -17.56 -18.49
N SER A 544 -0.57 -16.40 -17.96
CA SER A 544 -0.27 -16.21 -16.56
C SER A 544 -1.12 -15.07 -15.99
N SER A 545 -1.37 -15.15 -14.70
CA SER A 545 -1.70 -13.98 -13.89
C SER A 545 -0.61 -13.79 -12.83
N ARG A 546 -0.65 -12.73 -12.03
CA ARG A 546 0.42 -12.38 -11.07
C ARG A 546 1.00 -13.57 -10.30
N ASP A 547 0.16 -14.55 -9.94
CA ASP A 547 0.53 -15.74 -9.15
C ASP A 547 0.00 -17.06 -9.77
N GLU A 548 -0.73 -16.92 -10.88
CA GLU A 548 -1.41 -17.91 -11.74
C GLU A 548 -0.60 -18.40 -12.94
N LEU A 549 -0.42 -19.70 -13.21
CA LEU A 549 -0.20 -20.20 -14.58
C LEU A 549 -1.41 -21.00 -15.04
N ILE A 550 -1.84 -20.74 -16.27
CA ILE A 550 -2.98 -21.43 -16.89
C ILE A 550 -2.44 -22.23 -18.08
N PHE A 551 -2.79 -23.51 -18.09
CA PHE A 551 -2.45 -24.48 -19.11
C PHE A 551 -3.71 -24.93 -19.85
N LEU A 552 -3.59 -25.18 -21.15
CA LEU A 552 -4.67 -25.75 -21.95
C LEU A 552 -4.29 -27.17 -22.38
N ARG A 553 -5.14 -28.15 -22.08
CA ARG A 553 -5.04 -29.50 -22.63
C ARG A 553 -5.82 -29.55 -23.94
N TRP A 554 -5.23 -30.21 -24.94
CA TRP A 554 -5.76 -30.25 -26.30
C TRP A 554 -6.13 -31.69 -26.70
N GLU A 555 -7.26 -31.84 -27.37
CA GLU A 555 -7.67 -33.05 -28.10
C GLU A 555 -8.19 -32.61 -29.46
N ASP A 556 -7.72 -33.23 -30.54
CA ASP A 556 -8.12 -32.93 -31.93
C ASP A 556 -8.08 -31.42 -32.27
N ASP A 557 -6.97 -30.76 -31.89
CA ASP A 557 -6.74 -29.31 -32.06
C ASP A 557 -7.77 -28.40 -31.36
N ALA A 558 -8.56 -28.93 -30.43
CA ALA A 558 -9.48 -28.16 -29.60
C ALA A 558 -9.06 -28.21 -28.12
N PRO A 559 -9.13 -27.08 -27.39
CA PRO A 559 -8.86 -27.09 -25.96
C PRO A 559 -10.03 -27.76 -25.23
N VAL A 560 -9.74 -28.79 -24.45
CA VAL A 560 -10.75 -29.59 -23.72
C VAL A 560 -10.73 -29.36 -22.22
N GLU A 561 -9.63 -28.82 -21.69
CA GLU A 561 -9.45 -28.61 -20.26
C GLU A 561 -8.52 -27.45 -20.00
N SER A 562 -8.87 -26.62 -19.02
CA SER A 562 -8.00 -25.61 -18.45
C SER A 562 -7.43 -26.14 -17.14
N ILE A 563 -6.12 -26.14 -17.01
CA ILE A 563 -5.41 -26.59 -15.82
C ILE A 563 -4.77 -25.37 -15.18
N ARG A 564 -5.04 -25.20 -13.89
CA ARG A 564 -4.53 -24.08 -13.10
C ARG A 564 -3.38 -24.56 -12.25
N ALA A 565 -2.28 -23.84 -12.29
CA ALA A 565 -1.16 -24.08 -11.39
C ALA A 565 -0.75 -22.78 -10.72
N GLN A 566 -0.48 -22.83 -9.42
CA GLN A 566 0.20 -21.75 -8.75
C GLN A 566 1.68 -21.79 -9.16
N ALA A 567 2.22 -20.65 -9.58
CA ALA A 567 3.64 -20.51 -9.80
C ALA A 567 4.23 -19.53 -8.79
N THR A 568 5.26 -19.99 -8.09
CA THR A 568 6.07 -19.14 -7.22
C THR A 568 7.50 -19.12 -7.72
N LEU A 569 8.09 -17.93 -7.79
CA LEU A 569 9.51 -17.77 -8.03
C LEU A 569 10.24 -17.87 -6.69
N GLU A 570 10.98 -18.96 -6.50
CA GLU A 570 11.80 -19.18 -5.30
C GLU A 570 13.26 -18.91 -5.63
N TRP A 571 13.97 -18.13 -4.81
CA TRP A 571 15.40 -17.88 -4.99
C TRP A 571 16.19 -18.84 -4.13
N VAL A 572 16.86 -19.82 -4.75
CA VAL A 572 17.59 -20.87 -4.04
C VAL A 572 19.08 -20.63 -4.21
N ARG A 573 19.82 -20.55 -3.11
CA ARG A 573 21.29 -20.55 -3.18
C ARG A 573 21.74 -21.94 -3.59
N GLY A 574 22.59 -22.06 -4.61
CA GLY A 574 23.10 -23.35 -5.03
C GLY A 574 23.71 -24.11 -3.85
N GLU A 575 23.07 -25.19 -3.44
CA GLU A 575 23.72 -26.24 -2.66
C GLU A 575 24.69 -26.93 -3.63
N GLU A 576 25.97 -27.01 -3.24
CA GLU A 576 26.96 -27.85 -3.94
C GLU A 576 26.55 -29.33 -3.94
#